data_AF-A0A9P8JRT6-F1
#
_entry.id   AF-A0A9P8JRT6-F1
#
_cell.length_a   1.000
_cell.length_b   1.000
_cell.length_c   1.000
_cell.angle_alpha   90.00
_cell.angle_beta   90.00
_cell.angle_gamma   90.00
#
_symmetry.space_group_name_H-M   'P 1'
#
loop_
_entity.id
_entity.type
_entity.pdbx_description
1 polymer ?
#
loop_
_entity_poly.entity_id
_entity_poly.type
_entity_poly.pdbx_seq_one_letter_code
_entity_poly.pdbx_strand_id
1 'polypeptide(L)'
;RLYTVVPRLLELIDNTTNWYIRFNRRRLKGEAGQDDAIHALNTLFEVIYTMVRGLAPFIPFITDNIYQRISKHIPKSLHYEDMRSVHFLPYPEVREELFDEVVERRVKRMQVVIEQGRLCRERRTVSLKTPLKSLVVIHSDPQYLEDVKSLESYIVEELNIRDLILSSDEEKYHVQYSALADVKSLGIKFKKDAAKIKKAIPNLSSTDIKSFMSSGEITIEGCHLSSEDLRVQRGIQQTPETKHLEVAVDDNCLVILDSFAYPELAQEGMAREFVNRVQRLRKSAGLVPTDDVRMVYKVVKDDNNEVDSMFKDQKSLFDKAIQGEIQREDAATEGALAEEDANVRDVSVKLMLFKL
;
A
#
# COMPACT_ATOMS: atom_id res chain seq x y z
N ARG A 1 5.42 33.23 3.92
CA ARG A 1 3.98 33.09 3.56
C ARG A 1 3.52 31.73 4.08
N LEU A 2 2.68 31.64 5.12
CA LEU A 2 2.38 30.38 5.84
C LEU A 2 1.85 29.26 4.93
N TYR A 3 1.11 29.59 3.86
CA TYR A 3 0.55 28.59 2.94
C TYR A 3 1.61 27.75 2.19
N THR A 4 2.87 28.19 2.11
CA THR A 4 3.93 27.41 1.44
C THR A 4 4.48 26.29 2.32
N VAL A 5 4.28 26.39 3.64
CA VAL A 5 4.84 25.44 4.63
C VAL A 5 3.83 24.34 4.96
N VAL A 6 2.53 24.66 4.95
CA VAL A 6 1.46 23.72 5.30
C VAL A 6 1.51 22.41 4.47
N PRO A 7 1.70 22.42 3.13
CA PRO A 7 1.77 21.19 2.36
C PRO A 7 2.93 20.27 2.78
N ARG A 8 4.09 20.84 3.11
CA ARG A 8 5.27 20.08 3.55
C ARG A 8 5.07 19.47 4.94
N LEU A 9 4.38 20.18 5.82
CA LEU A 9 4.01 19.66 7.14
C LEU A 9 3.01 18.50 7.03
N LEU A 10 2.03 18.62 6.12
CA LEU A 10 1.08 17.53 5.86
C LEU A 10 1.79 16.31 5.26
N GLU A 11 2.74 16.51 4.33
CA GLU A 11 3.59 15.46 3.76
C GLU A 11 4.41 14.75 4.86
N LEU A 12 4.98 15.50 5.82
CA LEU A 12 5.71 14.90 6.95
C LEU A 12 4.79 14.05 7.86
N ILE A 13 3.57 14.54 8.13
CA ILE A 13 2.57 13.78 8.92
C ILE A 13 2.18 12.51 8.17
N ASP A 14 1.97 12.59 6.87
CA ASP A 14 1.63 11.45 6.01
C ASP A 14 2.76 10.41 6.02
N ASN A 15 4.00 10.83 5.80
CA ASN A 15 5.18 9.97 5.87
C ASN A 15 5.34 9.30 7.23
N THR A 16 5.10 10.03 8.33
CA THR A 16 5.21 9.48 9.67
C THR A 16 4.11 8.44 9.95
N THR A 17 2.88 8.70 9.53
CA THR A 17 1.70 7.89 9.89
C THR A 17 1.46 6.73 8.93
N ASN A 18 1.40 7.01 7.63
CA ASN A 18 1.03 6.06 6.60
C ASN A 18 2.18 5.20 6.09
N TRP A 19 3.42 5.60 6.34
CA TRP A 19 4.62 4.86 5.95
C TRP A 19 5.40 4.37 7.19
N TYR A 20 5.99 5.28 7.97
CA TYR A 20 6.88 4.89 9.07
C TYR A 20 6.15 4.06 10.14
N ILE A 21 5.08 4.59 10.77
CA ILE A 21 4.36 3.85 11.82
C ILE A 21 3.74 2.58 11.24
N ARG A 22 3.17 2.64 10.03
CA ARG A 22 2.52 1.49 9.37
C ARG A 22 3.48 0.32 9.22
N PHE A 23 4.67 0.55 8.69
CA PHE A 23 5.66 -0.49 8.42
C PHE A 23 6.41 -0.96 9.65
N ASN A 24 6.55 -0.09 10.65
CA ASN A 24 7.33 -0.41 11.84
C ASN A 24 6.48 -0.86 13.03
N ARG A 25 5.18 -1.17 12.87
CA ARG A 25 4.30 -1.59 13.99
C ARG A 25 4.86 -2.78 14.77
N ARG A 26 5.38 -3.80 14.07
CA ARG A 26 5.98 -4.99 14.72
C ARG A 26 7.22 -4.62 15.54
N ARG A 27 8.08 -3.79 14.96
CA ARG A 27 9.30 -3.27 15.62
C ARG A 27 8.95 -2.45 16.85
N LEU A 28 8.00 -1.52 16.73
CA LEU A 28 7.49 -0.69 17.82
C LEU A 28 6.87 -1.51 18.97
N LYS A 29 6.37 -2.73 18.69
CA LYS A 29 5.82 -3.66 19.68
C LYS A 29 6.85 -4.59 20.32
N GLY A 30 8.11 -4.60 19.86
CA GLY A 30 9.13 -5.53 20.36
C GLY A 30 9.14 -6.90 19.68
N GLU A 31 8.34 -7.11 18.64
CA GLU A 31 8.27 -8.41 17.94
C GLU A 31 9.57 -8.73 17.17
N ALA A 32 10.37 -7.69 16.84
CA ALA A 32 11.67 -7.81 16.19
C ALA A 32 12.85 -7.87 17.18
N GLY A 33 12.58 -7.90 18.49
CA GLY A 33 13.58 -7.85 19.56
C GLY A 33 13.61 -6.50 20.28
N GLN A 34 14.16 -6.52 21.50
CA GLN A 34 14.15 -5.37 22.39
C GLN A 34 15.00 -4.20 21.87
N ASP A 35 16.20 -4.47 21.37
CA ASP A 35 17.11 -3.43 20.86
C ASP A 35 16.52 -2.73 19.63
N ASP A 36 15.93 -3.49 18.71
CA ASP A 36 15.28 -2.95 17.52
C ASP A 36 14.06 -2.09 17.87
N ALA A 37 13.28 -2.51 18.88
CA ALA A 37 12.17 -1.71 19.38
C ALA A 37 12.62 -0.38 19.98
N ILE A 38 13.72 -0.39 20.73
CA ILE A 38 14.31 0.84 21.29
C ILE A 38 14.72 1.78 20.16
N HIS A 39 15.40 1.29 19.12
CA HIS A 39 15.76 2.12 17.96
C HIS A 39 14.51 2.69 17.27
N ALA A 40 13.51 1.85 16.97
CA ALA A 40 12.29 2.30 16.29
C ALA A 40 11.50 3.34 17.10
N LEU A 41 11.43 3.17 18.43
CA LEU A 41 10.76 4.09 19.36
C LEU A 41 11.54 5.40 19.51
N ASN A 42 12.88 5.36 19.59
CA ASN A 42 13.70 6.56 19.67
C ASN A 42 13.57 7.42 18.41
N THR A 43 13.65 6.81 17.22
CA THR A 43 13.44 7.52 15.95
C THR A 43 12.04 8.13 15.89
N LEU A 44 10.99 7.38 16.29
CA LEU A 44 9.62 7.91 16.32
C LEU A 44 9.49 9.07 17.30
N PHE A 45 10.09 8.96 18.49
CA PHE A 45 10.09 10.00 19.49
C PHE A 45 10.73 11.27 18.96
N GLU A 46 11.89 11.17 18.31
CA GLU A 46 12.62 12.31 17.76
C GLU A 46 11.82 13.03 16.66
N VAL A 47 11.18 12.27 15.78
CA VAL A 47 10.27 12.81 14.75
C VAL A 47 9.08 13.54 15.39
N ILE A 48 8.42 12.91 16.36
CA ILE A 48 7.26 13.52 17.05
C ILE A 48 7.70 14.78 17.81
N TYR A 49 8.82 14.74 18.53
CA TYR A 49 9.33 15.87 19.30
C TYR A 49 9.67 17.06 18.40
N THR A 50 10.33 16.80 17.27
CA THR A 50 10.67 17.82 16.26
C THR A 50 9.40 18.39 15.61
N MET A 51 8.47 17.52 15.22
CA MET A 51 7.20 17.92 14.61
C MET A 51 6.33 18.75 15.57
N VAL A 52 6.28 18.38 16.85
CA VAL A 52 5.53 19.12 17.88
C VAL A 52 6.08 20.53 18.08
N ARG A 53 7.41 20.69 18.12
CA ARG A 53 8.05 22.03 18.18
C ARG A 53 7.82 22.82 16.89
N GLY A 54 7.93 22.18 15.73
CA GLY A 54 7.72 22.83 14.43
C GLY A 54 6.27 23.26 14.17
N LEU A 55 5.29 22.49 14.67
CA LEU A 55 3.86 22.76 14.53
C LEU A 55 3.29 23.68 15.62
N ALA A 56 4.04 23.95 16.70
CA ALA A 56 3.57 24.75 17.82
C ALA A 56 3.01 26.14 17.42
N PRO A 57 3.61 26.88 16.47
CA PRO A 57 3.06 28.16 16.00
C PRO A 57 1.72 28.05 15.23
N PHE A 58 1.36 26.86 14.75
CA PHE A 58 0.17 26.63 13.90
C PHE A 58 -0.99 25.99 14.66
N ILE A 59 -0.69 25.02 15.53
CA ILE A 59 -1.69 24.24 16.29
C ILE A 59 -1.29 24.16 17.78
N PRO A 60 -1.29 25.29 18.50
CA PRO A 60 -0.61 25.43 19.79
C PRO A 60 -1.17 24.55 20.91
N PHE A 61 -2.49 24.31 20.92
CA PHE A 61 -3.12 23.50 21.96
C PHE A 61 -2.85 22.00 21.79
N ILE A 62 -2.88 21.51 20.54
CA ILE A 62 -2.64 20.09 20.23
C ILE A 62 -1.18 19.74 20.49
N THR A 63 -0.27 20.58 19.98
CA THR A 63 1.17 20.40 20.15
C THR A 63 1.58 20.45 21.61
N ASP A 64 1.06 21.40 22.40
CA ASP A 64 1.34 21.43 23.83
C ASP A 64 0.78 20.19 24.55
N ASN A 65 -0.43 19.73 24.22
CA ASN A 65 -0.97 18.50 24.81
C ASN A 65 -0.10 17.27 24.52
N ILE A 66 0.37 17.13 23.29
CA ILE A 66 1.28 16.03 22.91
C ILE A 66 2.61 16.17 23.63
N TYR A 67 3.19 17.38 23.63
CA TYR A 67 4.43 17.69 24.33
C TYR A 67 4.37 17.31 25.81
N GLN A 68 3.31 17.68 26.54
CA GLN A 68 3.16 17.33 27.95
C GLN A 68 3.23 15.81 28.18
N ARG A 69 2.64 15.01 27.28
CA ARG A 69 2.64 13.53 27.40
C ARG A 69 4.02 12.92 27.17
N ILE A 70 4.83 13.52 26.30
CA ILE A 70 6.16 13.01 25.96
C ILE A 70 7.28 13.66 26.80
N SER A 71 7.02 14.79 27.45
CA SER A 71 8.00 15.60 28.19
C SER A 71 8.83 14.79 29.20
N LYS A 72 8.17 13.88 29.93
CA LYS A 72 8.80 12.98 30.91
C LYS A 72 9.79 11.98 30.32
N HIS A 73 9.78 11.80 29.00
CA HIS A 73 10.66 10.89 28.27
C HIS A 73 11.78 11.64 27.52
N ILE A 74 11.79 12.98 27.56
CA ILE A 74 12.86 13.77 26.95
C ILE A 74 14.17 13.51 27.73
N PRO A 75 15.25 13.09 27.07
CA PRO A 75 16.57 12.94 27.69
C PRO A 75 17.01 14.24 28.36
N LYS A 76 17.69 14.13 29.52
CA LYS A 76 18.19 15.30 30.27
C LYS A 76 19.12 16.20 29.44
N SER A 77 19.83 15.63 28.45
CA SER A 77 20.69 16.36 27.52
C SER A 77 19.92 17.31 26.59
N LEU A 78 18.62 17.11 26.43
CA LEU A 78 17.73 17.95 25.62
C LEU A 78 16.83 18.85 26.48
N HIS A 79 17.11 18.97 27.78
CA HIS A 79 16.36 19.87 28.66
C HIS A 79 16.84 21.30 28.49
N TYR A 80 15.89 22.21 28.34
CA TYR A 80 16.06 23.66 28.37
C TYR A 80 15.69 24.18 29.77
N GLU A 81 15.93 25.48 30.00
CA GLU A 81 15.64 26.13 31.27
C GLU A 81 14.16 26.04 31.67
N ASP A 82 13.24 26.21 30.70
CA ASP A 82 11.81 26.09 30.91
C ASP A 82 11.18 25.01 30.03
N MET A 83 10.89 23.86 30.65
CA MET A 83 10.24 22.72 30.01
C MET A 83 8.72 22.68 30.21
N ARG A 84 8.10 23.72 30.78
CA ARG A 84 6.67 23.67 31.16
C ARG A 84 5.73 23.62 29.96
N SER A 85 6.17 24.05 28.79
CA SER A 85 5.36 24.05 27.56
C SER A 85 6.27 23.97 26.34
N VAL A 86 5.76 23.40 25.24
CA VAL A 86 6.46 23.42 23.95
C VAL A 86 6.74 24.87 23.49
N HIS A 87 5.89 25.82 23.90
CA HIS A 87 5.97 27.23 23.52
C HIS A 87 7.13 27.98 24.17
N PHE A 88 7.80 27.37 25.15
CA PHE A 88 9.00 27.92 25.79
C PHE A 88 10.31 27.34 25.21
N LEU A 89 10.18 26.38 24.28
CA LEU A 89 11.34 25.77 23.63
C LEU A 89 11.74 26.57 22.39
N PRO A 90 13.04 26.58 22.04
CA PRO A 90 13.46 27.17 20.77
C PRO A 90 12.84 26.42 19.58
N TYR A 91 12.79 27.08 18.42
CA TYR A 91 12.41 26.41 17.18
C TYR A 91 13.43 25.30 16.84
N PRO A 92 13.04 24.16 16.25
CA PRO A 92 13.98 23.11 15.88
C PRO A 92 15.00 23.61 14.85
N GLU A 93 16.26 23.24 15.06
CA GLU A 93 17.37 23.54 14.15
C GLU A 93 17.56 22.40 13.15
N VAL A 94 18.08 22.72 11.97
CA VAL A 94 18.38 21.74 10.93
C VAL A 94 19.59 20.92 11.35
N ARG A 95 19.48 19.60 11.22
CA ARG A 95 20.52 18.62 11.52
C ARG A 95 20.99 17.97 10.23
N GLU A 96 21.89 18.65 9.52
CA GLU A 96 22.39 18.21 8.22
C GLU A 96 23.09 16.85 8.29
N GLU A 97 23.62 16.47 9.46
CA GLU A 97 24.25 15.17 9.69
C GLU A 97 23.28 13.97 9.60
N LEU A 98 21.97 14.23 9.64
CA LEU A 98 20.93 13.20 9.48
C LEU A 98 20.48 13.03 8.03
N PHE A 99 20.95 13.87 7.09
CA PHE A 99 20.55 13.76 5.69
C PHE A 99 21.24 12.58 5.03
N ASP A 100 20.42 11.70 4.44
CA ASP A 100 20.89 10.53 3.69
C ASP A 100 20.08 10.40 2.40
N GLU A 101 20.63 10.96 1.32
CA GLU A 101 20.00 10.94 -0.01
C GLU A 101 19.78 9.52 -0.54
N VAL A 102 20.58 8.54 -0.09
CA VAL A 102 20.43 7.13 -0.51
C VAL A 102 19.19 6.53 0.13
N VAL A 103 18.98 6.77 1.43
CA VAL A 103 17.77 6.31 2.15
C VAL A 103 16.54 7.00 1.58
N GLU A 104 16.56 8.31 1.39
CA GLU A 104 15.43 9.07 0.83
C GLU A 104 15.06 8.56 -0.56
N ARG A 105 16.06 8.35 -1.43
CA ARG A 105 15.85 7.80 -2.77
C ARG A 105 15.24 6.41 -2.72
N ARG A 106 15.76 5.50 -1.88
CA ARG A 106 15.25 4.13 -1.74
C ARG A 106 13.81 4.11 -1.26
N VAL A 107 13.51 4.86 -0.21
CA VAL A 107 12.16 4.94 0.36
C VAL A 107 11.18 5.50 -0.67
N LYS A 108 11.53 6.58 -1.37
CA LYS A 108 10.67 7.16 -2.41
C LYS A 108 10.37 6.17 -3.54
N ARG A 109 11.37 5.45 -4.04
CA ARG A 109 11.20 4.42 -5.09
C ARG A 109 10.31 3.26 -4.62
N MET A 110 10.48 2.81 -3.38
CA MET A 110 9.61 1.82 -2.75
C MET A 110 8.17 2.33 -2.62
N GLN A 111 7.96 3.59 -2.19
CA GLN A 111 6.64 4.20 -2.07
C GLN A 111 5.90 4.20 -3.41
N VAL A 112 6.57 4.62 -4.48
CA VAL A 112 6.03 4.61 -5.85
C VAL A 112 5.55 3.20 -6.23
N VAL A 113 6.38 2.17 -6.04
CA VAL A 113 6.01 0.78 -6.37
C VAL A 113 4.78 0.33 -5.58
N ILE A 114 4.71 0.64 -4.28
CA ILE A 114 3.57 0.28 -3.43
C ILE A 114 2.31 1.02 -3.86
N GLU A 115 2.39 2.31 -4.17
CA GLU A 115 1.24 3.09 -4.64
C GLU A 115 0.70 2.56 -5.97
N GLN A 116 1.58 2.29 -6.94
CA GLN A 116 1.19 1.69 -8.22
C GLN A 116 0.59 0.28 -8.04
N GLY A 117 1.15 -0.54 -7.15
CA GLY A 117 0.60 -1.85 -6.81
C GLY A 117 -0.78 -1.77 -6.16
N ARG A 118 -1.00 -0.82 -5.24
CA ARG A 118 -2.31 -0.56 -4.63
C ARG A 118 -3.33 -0.09 -5.67
N LEU A 119 -2.93 0.78 -6.59
CA LEU A 119 -3.75 1.23 -7.70
C LEU A 119 -4.19 0.06 -8.60
N CYS A 120 -3.28 -0.86 -8.92
CA CYS A 120 -3.61 -2.09 -9.65
C CYS A 120 -4.64 -2.94 -8.90
N ARG A 121 -4.46 -3.14 -7.60
CA ARG A 121 -5.41 -3.89 -6.76
C ARG A 121 -6.79 -3.24 -6.73
N GLU A 122 -6.84 -1.93 -6.61
CA GLU A 122 -8.08 -1.15 -6.59
C GLU A 122 -8.84 -1.27 -7.91
N ARG A 123 -8.17 -1.12 -9.05
CA ARG A 123 -8.78 -1.26 -10.39
C ARG A 123 -9.35 -2.65 -10.64
N ARG A 124 -8.78 -3.68 -10.00
CA ARG A 124 -9.26 -5.06 -10.06
C ARG A 124 -10.20 -5.44 -8.92
N THR A 125 -10.48 -4.51 -8.01
CA THR A 125 -11.33 -4.71 -6.82
C THR A 125 -10.85 -5.90 -5.97
N VAL A 126 -9.53 -6.12 -5.91
CA VAL A 126 -8.93 -7.21 -5.12
C VAL A 126 -8.54 -6.71 -3.74
N SER A 127 -9.19 -7.27 -2.72
CA SER A 127 -8.91 -6.99 -1.29
C SER A 127 -7.46 -7.28 -0.90
N LEU A 128 -6.85 -6.41 -0.10
CA LEU A 128 -5.51 -6.61 0.50
C LEU A 128 -5.42 -7.88 1.37
N LYS A 129 -6.56 -8.45 1.78
CA LYS A 129 -6.59 -9.73 2.50
C LYS A 129 -6.28 -10.93 1.61
N THR A 130 -6.61 -10.86 0.33
CA THR A 130 -6.30 -11.93 -0.62
C THR A 130 -4.86 -11.78 -1.08
N PRO A 131 -3.97 -12.76 -0.81
CA PRO A 131 -2.63 -12.72 -1.33
C PRO A 131 -2.65 -12.87 -2.85
N LEU A 132 -1.72 -12.20 -3.53
CA LEU A 132 -1.52 -12.32 -4.97
C LEU A 132 -0.20 -13.00 -5.28
N LYS A 133 -0.09 -13.60 -6.46
CA LYS A 133 1.09 -14.40 -6.81
C LYS A 133 2.31 -13.52 -6.98
N SER A 134 2.25 -12.53 -7.86
CA SER A 134 3.43 -11.75 -8.18
C SER A 134 3.14 -10.30 -8.55
N LEU A 135 4.15 -9.47 -8.33
CA LEU A 135 4.28 -8.12 -8.87
C LEU A 135 5.57 -8.04 -9.67
N VAL A 136 5.49 -7.58 -10.91
CA VAL A 136 6.66 -7.29 -11.73
C VAL A 136 6.90 -5.79 -11.73
N VAL A 137 8.11 -5.35 -11.39
CA VAL A 137 8.55 -3.96 -11.52
C VAL A 137 9.56 -3.89 -12.66
N ILE A 138 9.24 -3.06 -13.65
CA ILE A 138 10.08 -2.83 -14.82
C ILE A 138 10.63 -1.42 -14.80
N HIS A 139 11.96 -1.31 -14.84
CA HIS A 139 12.67 -0.03 -14.92
C HIS A 139 14.01 -0.20 -15.65
N SER A 140 14.41 0.80 -16.44
CA SER A 140 15.65 0.78 -17.23
C SER A 140 16.92 1.01 -16.41
N ASP A 141 16.85 1.87 -15.37
CA ASP A 141 17.93 2.12 -14.41
C ASP A 141 18.14 0.92 -13.47
N PRO A 142 19.31 0.25 -13.49
CA PRO A 142 19.62 -0.85 -12.56
C PRO A 142 19.66 -0.41 -11.10
N GLN A 143 20.06 0.84 -10.80
CA GLN A 143 20.08 1.35 -9.43
C GLN A 143 18.66 1.46 -8.87
N TYR A 144 17.66 1.74 -9.71
CA TYR A 144 16.25 1.74 -9.31
C TYR A 144 15.82 0.36 -8.85
N LEU A 145 16.16 -0.68 -9.62
CA LEU A 145 15.83 -2.06 -9.29
C LEU A 145 16.54 -2.50 -8.00
N GLU A 146 17.81 -2.15 -7.81
CA GLU A 146 18.54 -2.47 -6.58
C GLU A 146 17.96 -1.76 -5.35
N ASP A 147 17.59 -0.48 -5.49
CA ASP A 147 16.94 0.28 -4.42
C ASP A 147 15.60 -0.37 -4.01
N VAL A 148 14.78 -0.77 -4.99
CA VAL A 148 13.53 -1.50 -4.75
C VAL A 148 13.80 -2.86 -4.10
N LYS A 149 14.82 -3.59 -4.56
CA LYS A 149 15.20 -4.91 -4.01
C LYS A 149 15.60 -4.80 -2.55
N SER A 150 16.36 -3.77 -2.18
CA SER A 150 16.81 -3.54 -0.80
C SER A 150 15.67 -3.36 0.21
N LEU A 151 14.47 -2.99 -0.26
CA LEU A 151 13.26 -2.77 0.54
C LEU A 151 12.12 -3.74 0.17
N GLU A 152 12.43 -4.87 -0.49
CA GLU A 152 11.45 -5.84 -1.00
C GLU A 152 10.47 -6.31 0.07
N SER A 153 10.93 -6.56 1.30
CA SER A 153 10.08 -7.04 2.39
C SER A 153 8.89 -6.12 2.66
N TYR A 154 9.11 -4.80 2.66
CA TYR A 154 8.04 -3.82 2.84
C TYR A 154 7.03 -3.88 1.70
N ILE A 155 7.49 -4.05 0.46
CA ILE A 155 6.62 -4.12 -0.73
C ILE A 155 5.78 -5.38 -0.70
N VAL A 156 6.42 -6.53 -0.42
CA VAL A 156 5.78 -7.85 -0.37
C VAL A 156 4.72 -7.90 0.72
N GLU A 157 5.06 -7.42 1.93
CA GLU A 157 4.12 -7.38 3.06
C GLU A 157 2.96 -6.40 2.80
N GLU A 158 3.25 -5.21 2.29
CA GLU A 158 2.26 -4.16 2.12
C GLU A 158 1.27 -4.45 0.99
N LEU A 159 1.74 -5.05 -0.12
CA LEU A 159 0.88 -5.46 -1.23
C LEU A 159 0.31 -6.86 -1.07
N ASN A 160 0.74 -7.60 -0.04
CA ASN A 160 0.38 -8.99 0.20
C ASN A 160 0.52 -9.83 -1.08
N ILE A 161 1.74 -9.85 -1.62
CA ILE A 161 2.14 -10.65 -2.79
C ILE A 161 3.07 -11.78 -2.34
N ARG A 162 3.29 -12.82 -3.16
CA ARG A 162 4.29 -13.86 -2.87
C ARG A 162 5.65 -13.47 -3.43
N ASP A 163 5.70 -13.06 -4.69
CA ASP A 163 6.94 -12.80 -5.40
C ASP A 163 7.02 -11.35 -5.92
N LEU A 164 8.13 -10.67 -5.64
CA LEU A 164 8.50 -9.42 -6.30
C LEU A 164 9.55 -9.72 -7.37
N ILE A 165 9.18 -9.49 -8.63
CA ILE A 165 10.04 -9.76 -9.79
C ILE A 165 10.53 -8.43 -10.33
N LEU A 166 11.85 -8.28 -10.45
CA LEU A 166 12.48 -7.06 -10.97
C LEU A 166 13.03 -7.34 -12.35
N SER A 167 12.80 -6.43 -13.29
CA SER A 167 13.30 -6.59 -14.66
C SER A 167 13.59 -5.25 -15.32
N SER A 168 14.51 -5.26 -16.28
CA SER A 168 14.70 -4.17 -17.24
C SER A 168 14.21 -4.52 -18.64
N ASP A 169 13.70 -5.74 -18.83
CA ASP A 169 13.29 -6.28 -20.12
C ASP A 169 11.80 -6.04 -20.37
N GLU A 170 11.49 -4.96 -21.07
CA GLU A 170 10.11 -4.64 -21.47
C GLU A 170 9.54 -5.60 -22.53
N GLU A 171 10.39 -6.20 -23.37
CA GLU A 171 9.94 -7.07 -24.47
C GLU A 171 9.42 -8.40 -23.94
N LYS A 172 10.09 -8.96 -22.92
CA LYS A 172 9.66 -10.16 -22.20
C LYS A 172 8.23 -10.07 -21.67
N TYR A 173 7.78 -8.88 -21.29
CA TYR A 173 6.43 -8.65 -20.75
C TYR A 173 5.47 -8.03 -21.77
N HIS A 174 5.86 -7.98 -23.05
CA HIS A 174 5.06 -7.44 -24.15
C HIS A 174 4.54 -6.03 -23.87
N VAL A 175 5.38 -5.18 -23.28
CA VAL A 175 5.03 -3.78 -23.00
C VAL A 175 4.83 -3.04 -24.32
N GLN A 176 3.63 -2.47 -24.46
CA GLN A 176 3.25 -1.65 -25.61
C GLN A 176 3.21 -0.19 -25.23
N TYR A 177 3.60 0.63 -26.20
CA TYR A 177 3.58 2.08 -26.11
C TYR A 177 2.39 2.60 -26.88
N SER A 178 1.62 3.48 -26.25
CA SER A 178 0.56 4.27 -26.88
C SER A 178 0.79 5.74 -26.57
N ALA A 179 0.19 6.63 -27.35
CA ALA A 179 0.29 8.06 -27.14
C ALA A 179 -1.11 8.66 -26.96
N LEU A 180 -1.23 9.65 -26.10
CA LEU A 180 -2.41 10.47 -25.93
C LEU A 180 -2.12 11.91 -26.32
N ALA A 181 -3.06 12.51 -27.03
CA ALA A 181 -3.05 13.92 -27.38
C ALA A 181 -3.22 14.82 -26.15
N ASP A 182 -2.36 15.83 -25.96
CA ASP A 182 -2.76 17.00 -25.18
C ASP A 182 -3.72 17.86 -26.01
N VAL A 183 -5.01 17.69 -25.76
CA VAL A 183 -6.07 18.34 -26.53
C VAL A 183 -5.97 19.87 -26.49
N LYS A 184 -5.45 20.45 -25.39
CA LYS A 184 -5.30 21.91 -25.27
C LYS A 184 -4.14 22.39 -26.14
N SER A 185 -2.97 21.77 -26.03
CA SER A 185 -1.81 22.13 -26.85
C SER A 185 -2.11 21.95 -28.34
N LEU A 186 -2.67 20.79 -28.70
CA LEU A 186 -3.03 20.47 -30.08
C LEU A 186 -4.02 21.47 -30.69
N GLY A 187 -5.04 21.87 -29.92
CA GLY A 187 -6.03 22.86 -30.36
C GLY A 187 -5.44 24.23 -30.64
N ILE A 188 -4.47 24.67 -29.83
CA ILE A 188 -3.80 25.98 -29.98
C ILE A 188 -2.83 25.96 -31.18
N LYS A 189 -1.96 24.94 -31.27
CA LYS A 189 -0.91 24.86 -32.29
C LYS A 189 -1.44 24.51 -33.68
N PHE A 190 -2.31 23.51 -33.79
CA PHE A 190 -2.67 22.90 -35.09
C PHE A 190 -4.10 23.19 -35.57
N LYS A 191 -4.93 23.84 -34.74
CA LYS A 191 -6.28 24.33 -35.10
C LYS A 191 -7.13 23.29 -35.88
N LYS A 192 -7.30 23.46 -37.20
CA LYS A 192 -8.12 22.60 -38.06
C LYS A 192 -7.52 21.20 -38.25
N ASP A 193 -6.20 21.08 -38.18
CA ASP A 193 -5.50 19.79 -38.35
C ASP A 193 -5.41 18.99 -37.04
N ALA A 194 -5.71 19.60 -35.89
CA ALA A 194 -5.74 18.91 -34.59
C ALA A 194 -6.67 17.69 -34.59
N ALA A 195 -7.81 17.76 -35.30
CA ALA A 195 -8.75 16.65 -35.40
C ALA A 195 -8.21 15.48 -36.23
N LYS A 196 -7.39 15.76 -37.26
CA LYS A 196 -6.73 14.73 -38.07
C LYS A 196 -5.63 14.05 -37.26
N ILE A 197 -4.78 14.84 -36.62
CA ILE A 197 -3.68 14.35 -35.78
C ILE A 197 -4.23 13.48 -34.65
N LYS A 198 -5.29 13.92 -33.96
CA LYS A 198 -5.94 13.14 -32.88
C LYS A 198 -6.45 11.78 -33.33
N LYS A 199 -6.88 11.64 -34.60
CA LYS A 199 -7.31 10.35 -35.17
C LYS A 199 -6.13 9.45 -35.55
N ALA A 200 -4.98 10.03 -35.90
CA ALA A 200 -3.79 9.29 -36.29
C ALA A 200 -2.98 8.77 -35.07
N ILE A 201 -2.97 9.51 -33.95
CA ILE A 201 -2.19 9.16 -32.74
C ILE A 201 -2.41 7.72 -32.24
N PRO A 202 -3.64 7.17 -32.16
CA PRO A 202 -3.84 5.79 -31.69
C PRO A 202 -3.27 4.70 -32.61
N ASN A 203 -2.97 5.03 -33.87
CA ASN A 203 -2.44 4.08 -34.87
C ASN A 203 -0.92 4.06 -34.94
N LEU A 204 -0.23 4.87 -34.11
CA LEU A 204 1.23 4.89 -34.07
C LEU A 204 1.77 3.55 -33.57
N SER A 205 2.84 3.08 -34.20
CA SER A 205 3.52 1.88 -33.74
C SER A 205 4.31 2.15 -32.45
N SER A 206 4.51 1.14 -31.61
CA SER A 206 5.34 1.29 -30.43
C SER A 206 6.80 1.64 -30.76
N THR A 207 7.30 1.26 -31.95
CA THR A 207 8.61 1.66 -32.46
C THR A 207 8.70 3.16 -32.75
N ASP A 208 7.66 3.76 -33.32
CA ASP A 208 7.62 5.19 -33.59
C ASP A 208 7.55 5.98 -32.28
N ILE A 209 6.77 5.50 -31.30
CA ILE A 209 6.63 6.13 -30.00
C ILE A 209 7.93 6.01 -29.18
N LYS A 210 8.63 4.88 -29.23
CA LYS A 210 9.97 4.74 -28.63
C LYS A 210 10.97 5.71 -29.27
N SER A 211 10.92 5.88 -30.58
CA SER A 211 11.77 6.84 -31.29
C SER A 211 11.47 8.27 -30.83
N PHE A 212 10.18 8.64 -30.73
CA PHE A 212 9.73 9.92 -30.18
C PHE A 212 10.25 10.20 -28.77
N MET A 213 10.28 9.19 -27.89
CA MET A 213 10.83 9.36 -26.54
C MET A 213 12.33 9.68 -26.53
N SER A 214 13.08 9.23 -27.54
CA SER A 214 14.51 9.50 -27.67
C SER A 214 14.81 10.80 -28.42
N SER A 215 14.03 11.14 -29.46
CA SER A 215 14.24 12.32 -30.31
C SER A 215 13.56 13.57 -29.76
N GLY A 216 12.51 13.43 -28.94
CA GLY A 216 11.65 14.53 -28.46
C GLY A 216 10.64 15.04 -29.50
N GLU A 217 10.70 14.54 -30.73
CA GLU A 217 9.87 15.02 -31.85
C GLU A 217 9.39 13.87 -32.75
N ILE A 218 8.15 13.98 -33.24
CA ILE A 218 7.54 13.04 -34.18
C ILE A 218 6.69 13.79 -35.21
N THR A 219 6.73 13.36 -36.46
CA THR A 219 5.90 13.93 -37.53
C THR A 219 4.67 13.05 -37.77
N ILE A 220 3.48 13.61 -37.59
CA ILE A 220 2.19 12.92 -37.81
C ILE A 220 1.36 13.74 -38.78
N GLU A 221 0.88 13.15 -39.88
CA GLU A 221 0.07 13.84 -40.90
C GLU A 221 0.75 15.14 -41.42
N GLY A 222 2.07 15.15 -41.53
CA GLY A 222 2.86 16.32 -41.96
C GLY A 222 3.04 17.43 -40.91
N CYS A 223 2.55 17.23 -39.68
CA CYS A 223 2.71 18.16 -38.57
C CYS A 223 3.82 17.67 -37.63
N HIS A 224 4.71 18.57 -37.19
CA HIS A 224 5.73 18.28 -36.19
C HIS A 224 5.17 18.42 -34.78
N LEU A 225 5.14 17.32 -34.02
CA LEU A 225 4.73 17.29 -32.62
C LEU A 225 5.96 17.17 -31.72
N SER A 226 5.88 17.86 -30.59
CA SER A 226 6.89 17.86 -29.52
C SER A 226 6.39 17.12 -28.27
N SER A 227 7.25 16.98 -27.26
CA SER A 227 6.91 16.43 -25.94
C SER A 227 5.77 17.16 -25.20
N GLU A 228 5.45 18.39 -25.57
CA GLU A 228 4.31 19.14 -25.01
C GLU A 228 2.96 18.74 -25.61
N ASP A 229 2.98 18.10 -26.79
CA ASP A 229 1.78 17.84 -27.58
C ASP A 229 1.26 16.41 -27.40
N LEU A 230 2.14 15.50 -26.96
CA LEU A 230 1.87 14.09 -26.76
C LEU A 230 2.28 13.64 -25.37
N ARG A 231 1.42 12.86 -24.74
CA ARG A 231 1.72 12.11 -23.53
C ARG A 231 1.82 10.63 -23.86
N VAL A 232 3.01 10.06 -23.71
CA VAL A 232 3.23 8.63 -23.90
C VAL A 232 2.64 7.86 -22.71
N GLN A 233 1.99 6.74 -23.00
CA GLN A 233 1.51 5.77 -22.03
C GLN A 233 2.13 4.41 -22.34
N ARG A 234 2.45 3.68 -21.28
CA ARG A 234 2.90 2.30 -21.36
C ARG A 234 1.80 1.40 -20.83
N GLY A 235 1.63 0.24 -21.45
CA GLY A 235 0.61 -0.73 -21.09
C GLY A 235 0.98 -2.10 -21.61
N ILE A 236 0.07 -3.06 -21.43
CA ILE A 236 0.19 -4.40 -22.02
C ILE A 236 -1.08 -4.66 -22.81
N GLN A 237 -0.93 -5.28 -23.98
CA GLN A 237 -2.08 -5.71 -24.77
C GLN A 237 -2.96 -6.65 -23.95
N GLN A 238 -4.26 -6.34 -23.90
CA GLN A 238 -5.22 -7.18 -23.21
C GLN A 238 -5.65 -8.32 -24.14
N THR A 239 -5.09 -9.51 -23.92
CA THR A 239 -5.48 -10.77 -24.54
C THR A 239 -6.16 -11.66 -23.49
N PRO A 240 -6.82 -12.78 -23.85
CA PRO A 240 -7.35 -13.71 -22.85
C PRO A 240 -6.30 -14.19 -21.84
N GLU A 241 -5.05 -14.31 -22.28
CA GLU A 241 -3.92 -14.75 -21.46
C GLU A 241 -3.39 -13.65 -20.54
N THR A 242 -3.42 -12.38 -20.94
CA THR A 242 -2.92 -11.25 -20.13
C THR A 242 -4.02 -10.49 -19.41
N LYS A 243 -5.30 -10.87 -19.60
CA LYS A 243 -6.45 -10.19 -19.01
C LYS A 243 -6.39 -10.08 -17.50
N HIS A 244 -5.71 -11.00 -16.82
CA HIS A 244 -5.54 -10.99 -15.37
C HIS A 244 -4.39 -10.09 -14.89
N LEU A 245 -3.57 -9.55 -15.80
CA LEU A 245 -2.49 -8.63 -15.49
C LEU A 245 -3.03 -7.20 -15.48
N GLU A 246 -2.76 -6.48 -14.39
CA GLU A 246 -3.09 -5.07 -14.27
C GLU A 246 -1.82 -4.22 -14.28
N VAL A 247 -1.83 -3.15 -15.08
CA VAL A 247 -0.64 -2.31 -15.31
C VAL A 247 -0.85 -0.91 -14.75
N ALA A 248 0.13 -0.45 -13.99
CA ALA A 248 0.21 0.91 -13.51
C ALA A 248 1.59 1.49 -13.83
N VAL A 249 1.63 2.78 -14.10
CA VAL A 249 2.84 3.47 -14.58
C VAL A 249 2.97 4.78 -13.83
N ASP A 250 4.16 4.99 -13.28
CA ASP A 250 4.58 6.26 -12.69
C ASP A 250 5.90 6.69 -13.36
N ASP A 251 5.85 7.78 -14.12
CA ASP A 251 6.93 8.28 -14.98
C ASP A 251 7.62 7.18 -15.79
N ASN A 252 8.76 6.66 -15.29
CA ASN A 252 9.60 5.62 -15.91
C ASN A 252 9.48 4.24 -15.23
N CYS A 253 8.81 4.14 -14.08
CA CYS A 253 8.52 2.88 -13.39
C CYS A 253 7.21 2.26 -13.89
N LEU A 254 7.27 1.03 -14.38
CA LEU A 254 6.10 0.25 -14.78
C LEU A 254 5.91 -0.91 -13.82
N VAL A 255 4.68 -1.08 -13.33
CA VAL A 255 4.30 -2.15 -12.42
C VAL A 255 3.23 -3.01 -13.07
N ILE A 256 3.41 -4.33 -13.02
CA ILE A 256 2.47 -5.33 -13.53
C ILE A 256 2.06 -6.23 -12.37
N LEU A 257 0.78 -6.20 -11.99
CA LEU A 257 0.23 -7.03 -10.95
C LEU A 257 -0.48 -8.24 -11.55
N ASP A 258 -0.11 -9.45 -11.13
CA ASP A 258 -0.89 -10.65 -11.38
C ASP A 258 -2.11 -10.67 -10.44
N SER A 259 -3.28 -10.32 -10.98
CA SER A 259 -4.55 -10.31 -10.26
C SER A 259 -5.37 -11.60 -10.44
N PHE A 260 -4.77 -12.66 -10.98
CA PHE A 260 -5.47 -13.93 -11.13
C PHE A 260 -5.82 -14.53 -9.77
N ALA A 261 -7.06 -14.98 -9.63
CA ALA A 261 -7.55 -15.62 -8.41
C ALA A 261 -7.15 -17.10 -8.40
N TYR A 262 -5.86 -17.39 -8.15
CA TYR A 262 -5.38 -18.77 -7.97
C TYR A 262 -6.14 -19.41 -6.80
N PRO A 263 -6.68 -20.64 -6.94
CA PRO A 263 -7.54 -21.26 -5.93
C PRO A 263 -6.97 -21.25 -4.51
N GLU A 264 -5.70 -21.64 -4.34
CA GLU A 264 -5.03 -21.69 -3.03
C GLU A 264 -4.94 -20.29 -2.37
N LEU A 265 -4.56 -19.27 -3.15
CA LEU A 265 -4.46 -17.88 -2.66
C LEU A 265 -5.84 -17.28 -2.40
N ALA A 266 -6.82 -17.64 -3.24
CA ALA A 266 -8.19 -17.22 -3.09
C ALA A 266 -8.80 -17.79 -1.79
N GLN A 267 -8.52 -19.05 -1.47
CA GLN A 267 -8.93 -19.74 -0.25
C GLN A 267 -8.23 -19.16 0.99
N GLU A 268 -6.93 -18.87 0.92
CA GLU A 268 -6.20 -18.18 2.00
C GLU A 268 -6.80 -16.78 2.27
N GLY A 269 -7.14 -16.04 1.21
CA GLY A 269 -7.82 -14.75 1.31
C GLY A 269 -9.17 -14.85 2.01
N MET A 270 -9.95 -15.88 1.68
CA MET A 270 -11.22 -16.19 2.34
C MET A 270 -10.98 -16.49 3.83
N ALA A 271 -10.00 -17.33 4.17
CA ALA A 271 -9.66 -17.66 5.55
C ALA A 271 -9.28 -16.43 6.39
N ARG A 272 -8.47 -15.52 5.83
CA ARG A 272 -8.11 -14.25 6.49
C ARG A 272 -9.34 -13.35 6.71
N GLU A 273 -10.31 -13.38 5.81
CA GLU A 273 -11.55 -12.64 6.00
C GLU A 273 -12.42 -13.23 7.11
N PHE A 274 -12.53 -14.56 7.19
CA PHE A 274 -13.18 -15.26 8.28
C PHE A 274 -12.52 -14.96 9.62
N VAL A 275 -11.19 -15.09 9.73
CA VAL A 275 -10.46 -14.74 10.95
C VAL A 275 -10.76 -13.30 11.37
N ASN A 276 -10.80 -12.36 10.43
CA ASN A 276 -11.13 -10.97 10.74
C ASN A 276 -12.56 -10.78 11.28
N ARG A 277 -13.54 -11.56 10.78
CA ARG A 277 -14.92 -11.59 11.32
C ARG A 277 -14.91 -12.13 12.75
N VAL A 278 -14.24 -13.25 12.98
CA VAL A 278 -14.12 -13.88 14.31
C VAL A 278 -13.47 -12.93 15.32
N GLN A 279 -12.39 -12.23 14.95
CA GLN A 279 -11.74 -11.26 15.83
C GLN A 279 -12.62 -10.06 16.16
N ARG A 280 -13.46 -9.60 15.22
CA ARG A 280 -14.47 -8.57 15.52
C ARG A 280 -15.51 -9.09 16.49
N LEU A 281 -15.98 -10.31 16.29
CA LEU A 281 -16.96 -10.96 17.15
C LEU A 281 -16.43 -11.16 18.58
N ARG A 282 -15.16 -11.55 18.73
CA ARG A 282 -14.46 -11.59 20.03
C ARG A 282 -14.46 -10.23 20.71
N LYS A 283 -14.12 -9.17 19.97
CA LYS A 283 -14.07 -7.81 20.51
C LYS A 283 -15.46 -7.30 20.93
N SER A 284 -16.52 -7.58 20.16
CA SER A 284 -17.89 -7.23 20.56
C SER A 284 -18.37 -8.00 21.78
N ALA A 285 -17.87 -9.22 21.97
CA ALA A 285 -18.12 -10.03 23.16
C ALA A 285 -17.25 -9.63 24.38
N GLY A 286 -16.38 -8.62 24.26
CA GLY A 286 -15.48 -8.19 25.33
C GLY A 286 -14.33 -9.15 25.63
N LEU A 287 -14.04 -10.09 24.73
CA LEU A 287 -12.95 -11.06 24.87
C LEU A 287 -11.61 -10.47 24.43
N VAL A 288 -10.53 -10.91 25.08
CA VAL A 288 -9.15 -10.60 24.69
C VAL A 288 -8.55 -11.76 23.89
N PRO A 289 -7.49 -11.56 23.06
CA PRO A 289 -6.93 -12.62 22.21
C PRO A 289 -6.44 -13.86 22.95
N THR A 290 -6.10 -13.74 24.24
CA THR A 290 -5.61 -14.83 25.09
C THR A 290 -6.72 -15.72 25.67
N ASP A 291 -7.99 -15.31 25.52
CA ASP A 291 -9.12 -16.10 26.04
C ASP A 291 -9.34 -17.34 25.17
N ASP A 292 -9.50 -18.51 25.79
CA ASP A 292 -9.88 -19.72 25.07
C ASP A 292 -11.35 -19.64 24.66
N VAL A 293 -11.63 -19.88 23.38
CA VAL A 293 -12.98 -19.86 22.83
C VAL A 293 -13.26 -21.10 22.01
N ARG A 294 -14.51 -21.55 22.03
CA ARG A 294 -15.01 -22.50 21.05
C ARG A 294 -15.76 -21.74 19.97
N MET A 295 -15.24 -21.78 18.74
CA MET A 295 -15.89 -21.21 17.57
C MET A 295 -16.69 -22.29 16.86
N VAL A 296 -18.00 -22.05 16.69
CA VAL A 296 -18.87 -22.91 15.92
C VAL A 296 -19.28 -22.16 14.65
N TYR A 297 -19.30 -22.85 13.52
CA TYR A 297 -19.80 -22.30 12.27
C TYR A 297 -20.87 -23.18 11.64
N LYS A 298 -21.85 -22.52 11.02
CA LYS A 298 -22.90 -23.15 10.22
C LYS A 298 -22.89 -22.57 8.81
N VAL A 299 -22.78 -23.42 7.80
CA VAL A 299 -22.88 -23.00 6.41
C VAL A 299 -24.34 -22.74 6.06
N VAL A 300 -24.64 -21.51 5.66
CA VAL A 300 -25.98 -21.08 5.22
C VAL A 300 -26.08 -21.18 3.70
N LYS A 301 -25.01 -20.78 3.00
CA LYS A 301 -24.89 -20.89 1.54
C LYS A 301 -23.44 -21.14 1.15
N ASP A 302 -23.20 -22.20 0.40
CA ASP A 302 -21.89 -22.53 -0.18
C ASP A 302 -22.10 -23.43 -1.40
N ASP A 303 -22.25 -22.82 -2.57
CA ASP A 303 -22.62 -23.55 -3.80
C ASP A 303 -21.49 -24.49 -4.28
N ASN A 304 -20.24 -24.25 -3.83
CA ASN A 304 -19.03 -24.95 -4.28
C ASN A 304 -18.33 -25.79 -3.18
N ASN A 305 -18.88 -25.86 -1.97
CA ASN A 305 -18.23 -26.49 -0.80
C ASN A 305 -16.83 -25.91 -0.50
N GLU A 306 -16.64 -24.60 -0.70
CA GLU A 306 -15.38 -23.89 -0.46
C GLU A 306 -15.06 -23.72 1.04
N VAL A 307 -16.07 -23.69 1.91
CA VAL A 307 -15.88 -23.40 3.35
C VAL A 307 -15.13 -24.50 4.06
N ASP A 308 -15.54 -25.76 3.88
CA ASP A 308 -14.95 -26.87 4.60
C ASP A 308 -13.52 -27.17 4.12
N SER A 309 -13.29 -27.06 2.80
CA SER A 309 -11.94 -27.14 2.25
C SER A 309 -11.06 -26.02 2.82
N MET A 310 -11.56 -24.79 2.90
CA MET A 310 -10.83 -23.66 3.50
C MET A 310 -10.45 -23.92 4.96
N PHE A 311 -11.38 -24.33 5.82
CA PHE A 311 -11.06 -24.60 7.23
C PHE A 311 -10.06 -25.75 7.39
N LYS A 312 -10.11 -26.75 6.51
CA LYS A 312 -9.18 -27.87 6.49
C LYS A 312 -7.78 -27.45 6.02
N ASP A 313 -7.70 -26.79 4.88
CA ASP A 313 -6.44 -26.48 4.19
C ASP A 313 -5.72 -25.30 4.85
N GLN A 314 -6.46 -24.33 5.41
CA GLN A 314 -5.93 -23.16 6.10
C GLN A 314 -5.93 -23.29 7.63
N LYS A 315 -5.97 -24.53 8.16
CA LYS A 315 -6.05 -24.80 9.60
C LYS A 315 -5.01 -24.05 10.42
N SER A 316 -3.77 -23.99 9.96
CA SER A 316 -2.68 -23.30 10.67
C SER A 316 -2.91 -21.79 10.86
N LEU A 317 -3.64 -21.16 9.95
CA LEU A 317 -4.00 -19.74 10.04
C LEU A 317 -5.05 -19.53 11.12
N PHE A 318 -6.05 -20.42 11.15
CA PHE A 318 -7.09 -20.40 12.15
C PHE A 318 -6.56 -20.74 13.55
N ASP A 319 -5.73 -21.78 13.71
CA ASP A 319 -5.16 -22.17 15.02
C ASP A 319 -4.31 -21.04 15.64
N LYS A 320 -3.57 -20.28 14.80
CA LYS A 320 -2.80 -19.12 15.26
C LYS A 320 -3.68 -17.94 15.66
N ALA A 321 -4.83 -17.79 15.01
CA ALA A 321 -5.71 -16.65 15.23
C ALA A 321 -6.73 -16.91 16.33
N ILE A 322 -7.21 -18.15 16.45
CA ILE A 322 -8.28 -18.58 17.33
C ILE A 322 -7.64 -19.55 18.32
N GLN A 323 -7.39 -19.05 19.52
CA GLN A 323 -6.95 -19.89 20.62
C GLN A 323 -8.16 -20.71 21.10
N GLY A 324 -8.31 -21.94 20.59
CA GLY A 324 -9.36 -22.88 20.95
C GLY A 324 -9.86 -23.76 19.81
N GLU A 325 -11.07 -24.28 19.93
CA GLU A 325 -11.63 -25.28 19.00
C GLU A 325 -12.54 -24.67 17.95
N ILE A 326 -12.45 -25.20 16.72
CA ILE A 326 -13.33 -24.86 15.60
C ILE A 326 -14.16 -26.08 15.24
N GLN A 327 -15.48 -25.95 15.31
CA GLN A 327 -16.41 -27.03 15.04
C GLN A 327 -17.48 -26.59 14.03
N ARG A 328 -17.83 -27.49 13.11
CA ARG A 328 -18.98 -27.32 12.22
C ARG A 328 -20.22 -27.89 12.90
N GLU A 329 -21.30 -27.11 12.99
CA GLU A 329 -22.60 -27.59 13.43
C GLU A 329 -23.70 -27.15 12.46
N ASP A 330 -24.55 -28.09 12.03
CA ASP A 330 -25.67 -27.79 11.15
C ASP A 330 -26.95 -27.41 11.95
N ALA A 331 -26.99 -27.71 13.25
CA ALA A 331 -28.09 -27.39 14.16
C ALA A 331 -27.96 -25.97 14.74
N ALA A 332 -29.06 -25.43 15.28
CA ALA A 332 -29.03 -24.17 16.01
C ALA A 332 -28.44 -24.41 17.40
N THR A 333 -27.28 -23.81 17.68
CA THR A 333 -26.62 -23.93 18.98
C THR A 333 -27.03 -22.75 19.85
N GLU A 334 -27.83 -22.99 20.90
CA GLU A 334 -28.21 -21.95 21.86
C GLU A 334 -27.08 -21.66 22.87
N GLY A 335 -27.05 -20.44 23.41
CA GLY A 335 -26.08 -20.03 24.42
C GLY A 335 -24.75 -19.47 23.89
N ALA A 336 -24.70 -19.05 22.63
CA ALA A 336 -23.55 -18.32 22.09
C ALA A 336 -23.36 -16.99 22.82
N LEU A 337 -22.12 -16.67 23.18
CA LEU A 337 -21.74 -15.38 23.75
C LEU A 337 -21.90 -14.25 22.73
N ALA A 338 -21.65 -14.56 21.45
CA ALA A 338 -21.88 -13.68 20.34
C ALA A 338 -22.08 -14.48 19.04
N GLU A 339 -22.88 -13.94 18.13
CA GLU A 339 -23.14 -14.52 16.81
C GLU A 339 -23.10 -13.45 15.70
N GLU A 340 -22.65 -13.82 14.51
CA GLU A 340 -22.65 -12.96 13.31
C GLU A 340 -22.97 -13.80 12.06
N ASP A 341 -23.87 -13.30 11.21
CA ASP A 341 -24.04 -13.80 9.85
C ASP A 341 -22.94 -13.19 8.96
N ALA A 342 -21.93 -14.00 8.63
CA ALA A 342 -20.78 -13.60 7.83
C ALA A 342 -21.02 -13.95 6.36
N ASN A 343 -21.06 -12.92 5.51
CA ASN A 343 -20.99 -13.08 4.06
C ASN A 343 -19.56 -12.79 3.58
N VAL A 344 -18.95 -13.77 2.92
CA VAL A 344 -17.60 -13.69 2.36
C VAL A 344 -17.66 -14.20 0.93
N ARG A 345 -17.48 -13.29 -0.04
CA ARG A 345 -17.72 -13.57 -1.47
C ARG A 345 -19.14 -14.13 -1.69
N ASP A 346 -19.27 -15.29 -2.31
CA ASP A 346 -20.55 -15.94 -2.64
C ASP A 346 -21.03 -16.92 -1.55
N VAL A 347 -20.33 -16.96 -0.43
CA VAL A 347 -20.58 -17.86 0.70
C VAL A 347 -21.20 -17.09 1.88
N SER A 348 -22.19 -17.71 2.51
CA SER A 348 -22.82 -17.24 3.75
C SER A 348 -22.62 -18.27 4.87
N VAL A 349 -22.06 -17.82 5.99
CA VAL A 349 -21.80 -18.66 7.18
C VAL A 349 -22.27 -17.94 8.42
N LYS A 350 -23.00 -18.63 9.30
CA LYS A 350 -23.32 -18.14 10.64
C LYS A 350 -22.19 -18.54 11.59
N LEU A 351 -21.53 -17.55 12.18
CA LEU A 351 -20.45 -17.72 13.15
C LEU A 351 -20.99 -17.55 14.57
N MET A 352 -20.60 -18.44 15.48
CA MET A 352 -21.00 -18.43 16.88
C MET A 352 -19.77 -18.61 17.76
N LEU A 353 -19.63 -17.77 18.80
CA LEU A 353 -18.57 -17.88 19.79
C LEU A 353 -19.13 -18.32 21.13
N PHE A 354 -18.46 -19.31 21.73
CA PHE A 354 -18.71 -19.78 23.08
C PHE A 354 -17.44 -19.58 23.91
N LYS A 355 -17.60 -19.11 25.14
CA LYS A 355 -16.48 -19.06 26.09
C LYS A 355 -16.27 -20.47 26.65
N LEU A 356 -15.02 -20.93 26.67
CA LEU A 356 -14.62 -22.18 27.31
C LEU A 356 -14.39 -21.99 28.81
#